data_AF-A0AAV7TH37-F1
#
_entry.id   AF-A0AAV7TH37-F1
#
_cell.length_a   1.000
_cell.length_b   1.000
_cell.length_c   1.000
_cell.angle_alpha   90.00
_cell.angle_beta   90.00
_cell.angle_gamma   90.00
#
_symmetry.space_group_name_H-M   'P 1'
#
loop_
_entity.id
_entity.type
_entity.pdbx_description
1 polymer ?
#
loop_
_entity_poly.entity_id
_entity_poly.type
_entity_poly.pdbx_seq_one_letter_code
_entity_poly.pdbx_strand_id
1 'polypeptide(L)'
;MVPLATGPAGASAVPRSTACLTAAAGILQSPPTRMYRMTERLDKHAKRLDATERIISDIEDDQATIYATQSKMDKTLTALQARVEDLKASCHRNNLRVVSIAEPTFIDNMEKYIEQLFATMLGCETFSNMLLLNECTDR
;
A
#
# COMPACT_ATOMS: atom_id res chain seq x y z
N MET A 1 111.03 -28.77 -8.40
CA MET A 1 109.93 -29.76 -8.36
C MET A 1 108.67 -29.03 -7.92
N VAL A 2 107.64 -29.05 -8.77
CA VAL A 2 106.29 -28.49 -8.60
C VAL A 2 105.37 -29.65 -8.17
N PRO A 3 104.36 -29.43 -7.29
CA PRO A 3 102.97 -29.31 -7.74
C PRO A 3 102.25 -28.12 -7.07
N LEU A 4 101.58 -27.25 -7.83
CA LEU A 4 100.27 -27.38 -8.49
C LEU A 4 99.14 -26.93 -7.55
N ALA A 5 98.70 -25.70 -7.79
CA ALA A 5 97.48 -25.12 -7.27
C ALA A 5 96.23 -25.81 -7.87
N THR A 6 95.07 -25.42 -7.33
CA THR A 6 93.71 -25.47 -7.89
C THR A 6 92.80 -26.63 -7.44
N GLY A 7 91.87 -26.26 -6.56
CA GLY A 7 90.56 -26.89 -6.44
C GLY A 7 89.53 -25.80 -6.08
N PRO A 8 88.51 -25.52 -6.91
CA PRO A 8 87.55 -24.47 -6.63
C PRO A 8 86.48 -24.97 -5.65
N ALA A 9 86.49 -24.45 -4.42
CA ALA A 9 85.34 -24.48 -3.54
C ALA A 9 84.39 -23.35 -3.97
N GLY A 10 83.57 -23.60 -5.00
CA GLY A 10 82.78 -22.55 -5.65
C GLY A 10 81.40 -23.00 -6.11
N ALA A 11 80.67 -23.77 -5.30
CA ALA A 11 79.27 -24.12 -5.60
C ALA A 11 78.46 -24.35 -4.32
N SER A 12 78.08 -23.28 -3.60
CA SER A 12 77.12 -23.44 -2.48
C SER A 12 76.36 -22.18 -2.04
N ALA A 13 76.61 -20.99 -2.61
CA ALA A 13 75.93 -19.77 -2.14
C ALA A 13 74.67 -19.37 -2.93
N VAL A 14 74.43 -19.97 -4.10
CA VAL A 14 73.36 -19.54 -5.03
C VAL A 14 71.91 -19.94 -4.61
N PRO A 15 71.62 -21.07 -3.94
CA PRO A 15 70.22 -21.51 -3.78
C PRO A 15 69.43 -20.72 -2.73
N ARG A 16 70.08 -19.98 -1.82
CA ARG A 16 69.39 -19.18 -0.78
C ARG A 16 68.94 -17.81 -1.27
N SER A 17 69.69 -17.20 -2.19
CA SER A 17 69.37 -15.88 -2.73
C SER A 17 68.15 -15.93 -3.67
N THR A 18 68.03 -16.98 -4.48
CA THR A 18 66.88 -17.20 -5.38
C THR A 18 65.58 -17.49 -4.62
N ALA A 19 65.64 -18.22 -3.50
CA ALA A 19 64.49 -18.48 -2.64
C ALA A 19 63.97 -17.22 -1.91
N CYS A 20 64.85 -16.33 -1.45
CA CYS A 20 64.44 -15.05 -0.86
C CYS A 20 63.80 -14.10 -1.90
N LEU A 21 64.33 -14.07 -3.13
CA LEU A 21 63.77 -13.25 -4.21
C LEU A 21 62.39 -13.74 -4.67
N THR A 22 62.14 -15.05 -4.70
CA THR A 22 60.81 -15.59 -5.03
C THR A 22 59.78 -15.32 -3.93
N ALA A 23 60.16 -15.42 -2.66
CA ALA A 23 59.29 -15.05 -1.54
C ALA A 23 58.95 -13.55 -1.54
N ALA A 24 59.94 -12.68 -1.79
CA ALA A 24 59.72 -11.24 -1.90
C ALA A 24 58.83 -10.85 -3.11
N ALA A 25 58.99 -11.54 -4.24
CA ALA A 25 58.13 -11.36 -5.41
C ALA A 25 56.67 -11.79 -5.15
N GLY A 26 56.45 -12.88 -4.41
CA GLY A 26 55.10 -13.30 -3.99
C GLY A 26 54.43 -12.30 -3.05
N ILE A 27 55.19 -11.68 -2.15
CA ILE A 27 54.70 -10.61 -1.27
C ILE A 27 54.31 -9.37 -2.08
N LEU A 28 55.10 -8.98 -3.08
CA LEU A 28 54.83 -7.84 -3.97
C LEU A 28 53.69 -8.07 -4.97
N GLN A 29 53.35 -9.31 -5.31
CA GLN A 29 52.19 -9.64 -6.17
C GLN A 29 50.84 -9.66 -5.43
N SER A 30 50.85 -9.70 -4.08
CA SER A 30 49.63 -9.77 -3.27
C SER A 30 48.84 -8.44 -3.15
N PRO A 31 49.46 -7.24 -3.10
CA PRO A 31 48.72 -5.98 -3.03
C PRO A 31 47.99 -5.62 -4.34
N PRO A 32 48.58 -5.74 -5.54
CA PRO A 32 47.88 -5.43 -6.80
C PRO A 32 46.65 -6.31 -7.00
N THR A 33 46.78 -7.62 -6.76
CA THR A 33 45.66 -8.57 -6.88
C THR A 33 44.54 -8.29 -5.87
N ARG A 34 44.89 -7.87 -4.65
CA ARG A 34 43.92 -7.41 -3.65
C ARG A 34 43.21 -6.12 -4.08
N MET A 35 43.94 -5.15 -4.64
CA MET A 35 43.33 -3.92 -5.16
C MET A 35 42.35 -4.21 -6.30
N TYR A 36 42.72 -5.05 -7.27
CA TYR A 36 41.83 -5.44 -8.38
C TYR A 36 40.54 -6.12 -7.89
N ARG A 37 40.63 -7.02 -6.91
CA ARG A 37 39.44 -7.64 -6.30
C ARG A 37 38.57 -6.62 -5.57
N MET A 38 39.19 -5.62 -4.94
CA MET A 38 38.44 -4.58 -4.23
C MET A 38 37.73 -3.65 -5.22
N THR A 39 38.39 -3.25 -6.31
CA THR A 39 37.76 -2.46 -7.37
C THR A 39 36.62 -3.21 -8.05
N GLU A 40 36.77 -4.52 -8.30
CA GLU A 40 35.69 -5.34 -8.87
C GLU A 40 34.49 -5.43 -7.92
N ARG A 41 34.73 -5.57 -6.61
CA ARG A 41 33.66 -5.55 -5.60
C ARG A 41 32.97 -4.19 -5.53
N LEU A 42 33.72 -3.10 -5.58
CA LEU A 42 33.15 -1.75 -5.57
C LEU A 42 32.29 -1.50 -6.80
N ASP A 43 32.73 -1.91 -7.99
CA ASP A 43 31.93 -1.81 -9.23
C ASP A 43 30.64 -2.63 -9.15
N LYS A 44 30.70 -3.85 -8.60
CA LYS A 44 29.51 -4.67 -8.34
C LYS A 44 28.56 -4.01 -7.34
N HIS A 45 29.08 -3.39 -6.29
CA HIS A 45 28.26 -2.70 -5.30
C HIS A 45 27.62 -1.43 -5.89
N ALA A 46 28.35 -0.65 -6.69
CA ALA A 46 27.83 0.53 -7.39
C ALA A 46 26.67 0.15 -8.31
N LYS A 47 26.84 -0.87 -9.16
CA LYS A 47 25.77 -1.36 -10.05
C LYS A 47 24.51 -1.82 -9.30
N ARG A 48 24.70 -2.45 -8.13
CA ARG A 48 23.57 -2.87 -7.29
C ARG A 48 22.86 -1.69 -6.63
N LEU A 49 23.61 -0.66 -6.23
CA LEU A 49 23.05 0.57 -5.70
C LEU A 49 22.25 1.29 -6.78
N ASP A 50 22.80 1.51 -7.97
CA ASP A 50 22.09 2.16 -9.08
C ASP A 50 20.78 1.43 -9.43
N ALA A 51 20.81 0.08 -9.45
CA ALA A 51 19.61 -0.70 -9.70
C ALA A 51 18.58 -0.56 -8.57
N THR A 52 19.03 -0.50 -7.32
CA THR A 52 18.16 -0.33 -6.16
C THR A 52 17.54 1.07 -6.12
N GLU A 53 18.32 2.10 -6.44
CA GLU A 53 17.84 3.49 -6.53
C GLU A 53 16.75 3.65 -7.60
N ARG A 54 16.91 3.01 -8.76
CA ARG A 54 15.86 3.00 -9.79
C ARG A 54 14.59 2.32 -9.31
N ILE A 55 14.71 1.15 -8.67
CA ILE A 55 13.55 0.44 -8.11
C ILE A 55 12.85 1.31 -7.06
N ILE A 56 13.60 2.00 -6.20
CA ILE A 56 13.02 2.92 -5.20
C ILE A 56 12.28 4.06 -5.91
N SER A 57 12.90 4.68 -6.91
CA SER A 57 12.27 5.76 -7.68
C SER A 57 10.96 5.31 -8.35
N ASP A 58 10.96 4.13 -8.98
CA ASP A 58 9.76 3.57 -9.62
C ASP A 58 8.65 3.33 -8.58
N ILE A 59 9.01 2.79 -7.40
CA ILE A 59 8.05 2.57 -6.30
C ILE A 59 7.50 3.90 -5.77
N GLU A 60 8.32 4.94 -5.65
CA GLU A 60 7.89 6.26 -5.19
C GLU A 60 6.91 6.91 -6.18
N ASP A 61 7.16 6.79 -7.48
CA ASP A 61 6.26 7.27 -8.54
C ASP A 61 4.92 6.51 -8.56
N ASP A 62 4.96 5.18 -8.39
CA ASP A 62 3.77 4.35 -8.26
C ASP A 62 2.95 4.72 -7.02
N GLN A 63 3.62 4.93 -5.88
CA GLN A 63 2.97 5.37 -4.64
C GLN A 63 2.27 6.72 -4.81
N ALA A 64 2.92 7.70 -5.44
CA ALA A 64 2.32 9.00 -5.72
C ALA A 64 1.03 8.85 -6.55
N THR A 65 1.04 7.98 -7.55
CA THR A 65 -0.11 7.68 -8.40
C THR A 65 -1.25 7.01 -7.60
N ILE A 66 -0.92 6.05 -6.74
CA ILE A 66 -1.90 5.38 -5.87
C ILE A 66 -2.55 6.38 -4.91
N TYR A 67 -1.77 7.25 -4.26
CA TYR A 67 -2.34 8.26 -3.36
C TYR A 67 -3.26 9.25 -4.09
N ALA A 68 -2.89 9.66 -5.30
CA ALA A 68 -3.73 10.55 -6.10
C ALA A 68 -5.07 9.89 -6.48
N THR A 69 -5.03 8.61 -6.88
CA THR A 69 -6.24 7.85 -7.22
C THR A 69 -7.12 7.59 -6.00
N GLN A 70 -6.52 7.24 -4.86
CA GLN A 70 -7.23 7.06 -3.59
C GLN A 70 -7.94 8.35 -3.16
N SER A 71 -7.26 9.50 -3.20
CA SER A 71 -7.88 10.80 -2.87
C SER A 71 -9.08 11.13 -3.77
N LYS A 72 -9.01 10.78 -5.06
CA LYS A 72 -10.12 10.96 -6.00
C LYS A 72 -11.30 10.03 -5.67
N MET A 73 -11.01 8.77 -5.33
CA MET A 73 -12.04 7.81 -4.92
C MET A 73 -12.75 8.23 -3.65
N ASP A 74 -12.00 8.68 -2.64
CA ASP A 74 -12.57 9.13 -1.36
C ASP A 74 -13.55 10.29 -1.56
N LYS A 75 -13.16 11.31 -2.35
CA LYS A 75 -14.05 12.43 -2.71
C LYS A 75 -15.33 11.95 -3.40
N THR A 76 -15.19 10.95 -4.29
CA THR A 76 -16.33 10.39 -5.01
C THR A 76 -17.27 9.64 -4.08
N LEU A 77 -16.72 8.84 -3.15
CA LEU A 77 -17.49 8.14 -2.13
C LEU A 77 -18.24 9.11 -1.22
N THR A 78 -17.57 10.15 -0.73
CA THR A 78 -18.22 11.17 0.11
C THR A 78 -19.36 11.87 -0.63
N ALA A 79 -19.16 12.24 -1.89
CA ALA A 79 -20.21 12.85 -2.70
C ALA A 79 -21.40 11.90 -2.94
N LEU A 80 -21.13 10.62 -3.17
CA LEU A 80 -22.17 9.62 -3.38
C LEU A 80 -22.97 9.35 -2.10
N GLN A 81 -22.29 9.27 -0.95
CA GLN A 81 -22.92 9.13 0.35
C GLN A 81 -23.85 10.31 0.66
N ALA A 82 -23.38 11.55 0.42
CA ALA A 82 -24.22 12.73 0.58
C ALA A 82 -25.48 12.66 -0.29
N ARG A 83 -25.35 12.25 -1.56
CA ARG A 83 -26.50 12.06 -2.46
C ARG A 83 -27.47 10.98 -1.99
N VAL A 84 -26.97 9.87 -1.44
CA VAL A 84 -27.83 8.81 -0.90
C VAL A 84 -28.61 9.30 0.31
N GLU A 85 -27.97 10.04 1.22
CA GLU A 85 -28.65 10.62 2.37
C GLU A 85 -29.66 11.69 1.96
N ASP A 86 -29.33 12.54 0.98
CA ASP A 86 -30.28 13.51 0.41
C ASP A 86 -31.48 12.82 -0.21
N LEU A 87 -31.26 11.75 -0.98
CA LEU A 87 -32.34 10.99 -1.61
C LEU A 87 -33.21 10.29 -0.56
N LYS A 88 -32.58 9.72 0.47
CA LYS A 88 -33.28 9.11 1.60
C LYS A 88 -34.10 10.16 2.33
N ALA A 89 -33.53 11.30 2.67
CA ALA A 89 -34.25 12.40 3.32
C ALA A 89 -35.41 12.90 2.45
N SER A 90 -35.20 13.04 1.13
CA SER A 90 -36.25 13.45 0.19
C SER A 90 -37.38 12.43 0.09
N CYS A 91 -37.05 11.13 0.07
CA CYS A 91 -38.03 10.05 0.03
C CYS A 91 -38.87 10.01 1.32
N HIS A 92 -38.26 10.25 2.47
CA HIS A 92 -38.98 10.25 3.75
C HIS A 92 -39.66 11.59 4.07
N ARG A 93 -39.43 12.64 3.29
CA ARG A 93 -39.92 14.00 3.59
C ARG A 93 -41.45 14.07 3.67
N ASN A 94 -42.12 13.23 2.88
CA ASN A 94 -43.58 13.13 2.83
C ASN A 94 -44.10 11.88 3.57
N ASN A 95 -43.21 11.10 4.18
CA ASN A 95 -43.59 9.88 4.89
C ASN A 95 -43.77 10.21 6.37
N LEU A 96 -44.96 9.96 6.89
CA LEU A 96 -45.24 10.06 8.31
C LEU A 96 -45.10 8.67 8.94
N ARG A 97 -44.18 8.52 9.90
CA ARG A 97 -44.05 7.28 10.67
C ARG A 97 -44.86 7.40 11.95
N VAL A 98 -45.94 6.63 12.06
CA VAL A 98 -46.70 6.50 13.32
C VAL A 98 -46.17 5.29 14.08
N VAL A 99 -45.82 5.49 15.36
CA VAL A 99 -45.27 4.45 16.24
C VAL A 99 -46.25 4.23 17.38
N SER A 100 -46.31 3.00 17.91
CA SER A 100 -47.18 2.63 19.04
C SER A 100 -48.68 2.65 18.73
N ILE A 101 -49.06 2.38 17.49
CA ILE A 101 -50.45 2.04 17.16
C ILE A 101 -50.71 0.63 17.71
N ALA A 102 -51.80 0.46 18.46
CA ALA A 102 -52.24 -0.85 18.88
C ALA A 102 -52.62 -1.68 17.66
N GLU A 103 -52.01 -2.86 17.50
CA GLU A 103 -52.33 -3.75 16.37
C GLU A 103 -53.82 -4.08 16.39
N PRO A 104 -54.54 -3.72 15.32
CA PRO A 104 -55.96 -3.98 15.24
C PRO A 104 -56.18 -5.47 14.94
N THR A 105 -57.09 -6.10 15.68
CA THR A 105 -57.25 -7.56 15.70
C THR A 105 -57.79 -8.14 14.38
N PHE A 106 -58.45 -7.34 13.55
CA PHE A 106 -58.89 -7.71 12.20
C PHE A 106 -59.01 -6.44 11.34
N ILE A 107 -58.22 -6.33 10.27
CA ILE A 107 -58.37 -5.25 9.30
C ILE A 107 -58.31 -5.83 7.88
N ASP A 108 -59.46 -5.79 7.21
CA ASP A 108 -59.55 -5.99 5.75
C ASP A 108 -59.17 -4.71 4.97
N ASN A 109 -59.01 -3.56 5.64
CA ASN A 109 -58.69 -2.29 4.99
C ASN A 109 -57.96 -1.28 5.91
N MET A 110 -56.63 -1.24 5.81
CA MET A 110 -55.73 -0.40 6.62
C MET A 110 -55.92 1.10 6.37
N GLU A 111 -56.26 1.51 5.15
CA GLU A 111 -56.45 2.93 4.80
C GLU A 111 -57.57 3.56 5.63
N LYS A 112 -58.73 2.89 5.72
CA LYS A 112 -59.88 3.39 6.51
C LYS A 112 -59.57 3.48 8.00
N TYR A 113 -58.82 2.54 8.53
CA TYR A 113 -58.41 2.57 9.94
C TYR A 113 -57.46 3.73 10.23
N ILE A 114 -56.49 3.97 9.34
CA ILE A 114 -55.57 5.10 9.45
C ILE A 114 -56.32 6.43 9.35
N GLU A 115 -57.26 6.57 8.41
CA GLU A 115 -58.13 7.75 8.30
C GLU A 115 -58.92 8.01 9.60
N GLN A 116 -59.55 6.98 10.18
CA GLN A 116 -60.27 7.09 11.45
C GLN A 116 -59.34 7.44 12.62
N LEU A 117 -58.15 6.82 12.69
CA LEU A 117 -57.17 7.09 13.73
C LEU A 117 -56.72 8.55 13.69
N PHE A 118 -56.38 9.07 12.51
CA PHE A 118 -56.01 10.48 12.34
C PHE A 118 -57.15 11.43 12.63
N ALA A 119 -58.36 11.13 12.16
CA ALA A 119 -59.54 11.93 12.44
C ALA A 119 -59.82 12.02 13.95
N THR A 120 -59.63 10.90 14.67
CA THR A 120 -59.81 10.83 16.13
C THR A 120 -58.69 11.56 16.89
N MET A 121 -57.43 11.39 16.49
CA MET A 121 -56.28 11.99 17.19
C MET A 121 -56.11 13.48 16.91
N LEU A 122 -56.40 13.94 15.70
CA LEU A 122 -56.24 15.35 15.31
C LEU A 122 -57.51 16.18 15.49
N GLY A 123 -58.66 15.53 15.71
CA GLY A 123 -59.97 16.17 15.84
C GLY A 123 -60.59 16.48 14.48
N CYS A 124 -61.63 15.71 14.11
CA CYS A 124 -62.32 15.74 12.82
C CYS A 124 -62.78 17.13 12.30
N GLU A 125 -62.80 18.15 13.15
CA GLU A 125 -63.29 19.50 12.80
C GLU A 125 -62.25 20.38 12.09
N THR A 126 -60.96 20.00 12.05
CA THR A 126 -59.89 20.89 11.57
C THR A 126 -59.42 20.68 10.14
N PHE A 127 -59.76 19.58 9.46
CA PHE A 127 -59.28 19.31 8.10
C PHE A 127 -60.41 19.39 7.08
N SER A 128 -60.46 20.49 6.32
CA SER A 128 -61.39 20.65 5.19
C SER A 128 -61.00 19.85 3.94
N ASN A 129 -59.82 19.24 3.93
CA ASN A 129 -59.28 18.51 2.78
C ASN A 129 -59.09 17.02 3.10
N MET A 130 -59.46 16.18 2.13
CA MET A 130 -59.26 14.73 2.16
C MET A 130 -57.76 14.40 2.18
N LEU A 131 -57.33 13.56 3.12
CA LEU A 131 -55.94 13.06 3.18
C LEU A 131 -55.73 12.09 2.02
N LEU A 132 -54.81 12.42 1.11
CA LEU A 132 -54.39 11.52 0.04
C LEU A 132 -53.22 10.66 0.56
N LEU A 133 -53.49 9.39 0.82
CA LEU A 133 -52.47 8.38 1.11
C LEU A 133 -51.99 7.80 -0.22
N ASN A 134 -50.70 7.98 -0.53
CA ASN A 134 -50.12 7.49 -1.79
C ASN A 134 -49.74 6.01 -1.72
N GLU A 135 -49.24 5.54 -0.58
CA GLU A 135 -48.88 4.14 -0.32
C GLU A 135 -48.96 3.89 1.20
N CYS A 136 -49.56 2.75 1.58
CA CYS A 136 -49.56 2.25 2.96
C CYS A 136 -48.92 0.86 2.98
N THR A 137 -47.67 0.79 3.43
CA THR A 137 -46.93 -0.48 3.51
C THR A 137 -46.85 -0.97 4.95
N ASP A 138 -47.39 -2.16 5.20
CA ASP A 138 -47.05 -2.94 6.38
C ASP A 138 -45.62 -3.47 6.22
N ARG A 139 -44.78 -3.27 7.24
CA ARG A 139 -43.41 -3.81 7.29
C ARG A 139 -43.37 -5.10 8.07
#